data_AF-A0A3F2V1B5-F1
#
_entry.id   AF-A0A3F2V1B5-F1
#
_cell.length_a   1.000
_cell.length_b   1.000
_cell.length_c   1.000
_cell.angle_alpha   90.00
_cell.angle_beta   90.00
_cell.angle_gamma   90.00
#
_symmetry.space_group_name_H-M   'P 1'
#
loop_
_entity.id
_entity.type
_entity.pdbx_description
1 polymer ?
#
loop_
_entity_poly.entity_id
_entity_poly.type
_entity_poly.pdbx_seq_one_letter_code
_entity_poly.pdbx_strand_id
1 'polypeptide(L)'
;MEFSKFERKLTVNDSQTLQARREDTLDIKALGLTLVEQGKIKPSSISEILTYSQLHDLRFGEAALQLGLVTQDELDESLAAQFNYPYINKNSAEISDELVAAHSPFSKKGEALRALRSQLILRWFSEGRKTLAIVSPHAGCGSSYLAANLAVIWSQMGERTLLVDADLQHGRQHELFNVKNKIGLSSVLAGRGSVESVIKPVPLFRGLSLLPAGAPPPNPGELLERRVLADIVEQVQEDYSVVLFDTSPMNNISGWEFVAAQCSDALLVMRKNKTPLSAATKMIKKLQSLNAEVVGSVLADF
;
A
#
# COMPACT_ATOMS: atom_id res chain seq x y z
N MET A 1 43.50 -44.08 -37.29
CA MET A 1 42.43 -44.58 -36.39
C MET A 1 42.89 -44.36 -34.96
N GLU A 2 42.18 -43.73 -34.04
CA GLU A 2 40.87 -43.06 -34.05
C GLU A 2 40.72 -42.38 -32.66
N PHE A 3 39.97 -41.28 -32.64
CA PHE A 3 39.21 -40.70 -31.53
C PHE A 3 39.76 -40.69 -30.09
N SER A 4 40.13 -39.49 -29.60
CA SER A 4 39.87 -39.13 -28.20
C SER A 4 39.97 -37.62 -27.94
N LYS A 5 38.90 -37.07 -27.33
CA LYS A 5 38.84 -35.88 -26.46
C LYS A 5 38.85 -34.49 -27.10
N PHE A 6 37.64 -33.99 -27.35
CA PHE A 6 37.31 -32.57 -27.22
C PHE A 6 35.95 -32.39 -26.53
N GLU A 7 35.82 -32.88 -25.30
CA GLU A 7 34.75 -32.44 -24.40
C GLU A 7 35.25 -31.20 -23.63
N ARG A 8 34.86 -30.01 -24.10
CA ARG A 8 34.97 -28.79 -23.29
C ARG A 8 33.96 -28.90 -22.15
N LYS A 9 34.47 -29.07 -20.92
CA LYS A 9 33.71 -28.84 -19.69
C LYS A 9 33.14 -27.42 -19.71
N LEU A 10 31.82 -27.30 -19.82
CA LEU A 10 31.07 -26.10 -19.46
C LEU A 10 31.37 -25.81 -17.99
N THR A 11 31.90 -24.63 -17.69
CA THR A 11 32.17 -24.24 -16.30
C THR A 11 30.87 -23.80 -15.62
N VAL A 12 30.80 -23.96 -14.30
CA VAL A 12 29.62 -23.62 -13.47
C VAL A 12 29.14 -22.17 -13.68
N ASN A 13 30.04 -21.27 -14.09
CA ASN A 13 29.74 -19.87 -14.39
C ASN A 13 28.93 -19.69 -15.69
N ASP A 14 29.18 -20.53 -16.71
CA ASP A 14 28.44 -20.49 -17.98
C ASP A 14 26.99 -20.98 -17.80
N SER A 15 26.78 -21.91 -16.88
CA SER A 15 25.45 -22.50 -16.61
C SER A 15 24.52 -21.50 -15.90
N GLN A 16 25.02 -20.73 -14.94
CA GLN A 16 24.26 -19.64 -14.29
C GLN A 16 23.96 -18.48 -15.25
N THR A 17 24.93 -18.13 -16.11
CA THR A 17 24.76 -17.09 -17.14
C THR A 17 23.74 -17.51 -18.22
N LEU A 18 23.72 -18.79 -18.60
CA LEU A 18 22.76 -19.35 -19.56
C LEU A 18 21.35 -19.53 -18.95
N GLN A 19 21.23 -19.79 -17.65
CA GLN A 19 19.95 -19.82 -16.94
C GLN A 19 19.34 -18.43 -16.81
N ALA A 20 20.11 -17.43 -16.37
CA ALA A 20 19.65 -16.04 -16.31
C ALA A 20 19.21 -15.52 -17.69
N ARG A 21 19.98 -15.81 -18.76
CA ARG A 21 19.60 -15.46 -20.14
C ARG A 21 18.33 -16.19 -20.60
N ARG A 22 18.08 -17.42 -20.16
CA ARG A 22 16.85 -18.17 -20.50
C ARG A 22 15.62 -17.62 -19.78
N GLU A 23 15.76 -17.24 -18.52
CA GLU A 23 14.69 -16.60 -17.74
C GLU A 23 14.32 -15.23 -18.31
N ASP A 24 15.32 -14.39 -18.64
CA ASP A 24 15.11 -13.12 -19.33
C ASP A 24 14.36 -13.32 -20.67
N THR A 25 14.73 -14.34 -21.45
CA THR A 25 14.08 -14.60 -22.75
C THR A 25 12.61 -15.06 -22.62
N LEU A 26 12.27 -15.75 -21.53
CA LEU A 26 10.90 -16.19 -21.22
C LEU A 26 10.03 -15.01 -20.77
N ASP A 27 10.56 -14.15 -19.91
CA ASP A 27 9.88 -12.96 -19.40
C ASP A 27 9.65 -11.92 -20.51
N ILE A 28 10.63 -11.76 -21.40
CA ILE A 28 10.56 -10.91 -22.60
C ILE A 28 9.43 -11.36 -23.54
N LYS A 29 9.26 -12.68 -23.74
CA LYS A 29 8.18 -13.20 -24.60
C LYS A 29 6.81 -13.00 -23.96
N ALA A 30 6.68 -13.21 -22.65
CA ALA A 30 5.41 -13.05 -21.94
C ALA A 30 4.90 -11.61 -21.97
N LEU A 31 5.77 -10.63 -21.72
CA LEU A 31 5.38 -9.21 -21.75
C LEU A 31 5.07 -8.71 -23.17
N GLY A 32 5.88 -9.09 -24.16
CA GLY A 32 5.65 -8.70 -25.55
C GLY A 32 4.35 -9.26 -26.14
N LEU A 33 4.00 -10.51 -25.79
CA LEU A 33 2.71 -11.12 -26.16
C LEU A 33 1.54 -10.38 -25.49
N THR A 34 1.65 -10.09 -24.20
CA THR A 34 0.61 -9.37 -23.44
C THR A 34 0.35 -7.98 -24.04
N LEU A 35 1.40 -7.22 -24.38
CA LEU A 35 1.29 -5.91 -25.01
C LEU A 35 0.59 -5.95 -26.38
N VAL A 36 0.81 -7.03 -27.15
CA VAL A 36 0.13 -7.24 -28.44
C VAL A 36 -1.33 -7.65 -28.24
N GLU A 37 -1.60 -8.57 -27.32
CA GLU A 37 -2.97 -9.03 -27.02
C GLU A 37 -3.86 -7.89 -26.52
N GLN A 38 -3.28 -6.96 -25.75
CA GLN A 38 -3.96 -5.74 -25.29
C GLN A 38 -4.03 -4.64 -26.36
N GLY A 39 -3.47 -4.86 -27.55
CA GLY A 39 -3.48 -3.90 -28.65
C GLY A 39 -2.60 -2.65 -28.42
N LYS A 40 -1.70 -2.69 -27.44
CA LYS A 40 -0.81 -1.56 -27.11
C LYS A 40 0.32 -1.40 -28.11
N ILE A 41 0.81 -2.52 -28.67
CA ILE A 41 1.80 -2.52 -29.76
C ILE A 41 1.38 -3.42 -30.91
N LYS A 42 1.90 -3.16 -32.10
CA LYS A 42 1.70 -4.03 -33.27
C LYS A 42 2.60 -5.28 -33.16
N PRO A 43 2.15 -6.46 -33.63
CA PRO A 43 2.99 -7.66 -33.67
C PRO A 43 4.32 -7.47 -34.41
N SER A 44 4.32 -6.63 -35.46
CA SER A 44 5.51 -6.30 -36.24
C SER A 44 6.60 -5.55 -35.44
N SER A 45 6.21 -4.83 -34.38
CA SER A 45 7.12 -4.03 -33.56
C SER A 45 7.92 -4.87 -32.56
N ILE A 46 7.54 -6.13 -32.29
CA ILE A 46 8.27 -7.01 -31.36
C ILE A 46 9.72 -7.20 -31.80
N SER A 47 9.95 -7.47 -33.09
CA SER A 47 11.30 -7.72 -33.59
C SER A 47 12.19 -6.48 -33.44
N GLU A 48 11.64 -5.30 -33.69
CA GLU A 48 12.33 -4.02 -33.53
C GLU A 48 12.73 -3.78 -32.06
N ILE A 49 11.80 -3.99 -31.13
CA ILE A 49 12.06 -3.85 -29.68
C ILE A 49 13.12 -4.85 -29.22
N LEU A 50 13.07 -6.11 -29.66
CA LEU A 50 14.07 -7.12 -29.31
C LEU A 50 15.46 -6.76 -29.82
N THR A 51 15.57 -6.28 -31.05
CA THR A 51 16.84 -5.85 -31.62
C THR A 51 17.40 -4.64 -30.86
N TYR A 52 16.56 -3.66 -30.55
CA TYR A 52 16.97 -2.48 -29.77
C TYR A 52 17.40 -2.86 -28.34
N SER A 53 16.62 -3.70 -27.67
CA SER A 53 16.92 -4.24 -26.34
C SER A 53 18.28 -4.93 -26.30
N GLN A 54 18.60 -5.78 -27.29
CA GLN A 54 19.89 -6.46 -27.37
C GLN A 54 21.06 -5.50 -27.68
N LEU A 55 20.86 -4.51 -28.55
CA LEU A 55 21.89 -3.54 -28.93
C LEU A 55 22.26 -2.60 -27.78
N HIS A 56 21.27 -2.23 -26.95
CA HIS A 56 21.43 -1.26 -25.88
C HIS A 56 21.51 -1.89 -24.48
N ASP A 57 21.51 -3.22 -24.38
CA ASP A 57 21.49 -3.98 -23.13
C ASP A 57 20.35 -3.54 -22.18
N LEU A 58 19.16 -3.34 -22.77
CA LEU A 58 17.95 -2.90 -22.08
C LEU A 58 16.96 -4.04 -21.93
N ARG A 59 16.07 -3.97 -20.94
CA ARG A 59 14.90 -4.87 -20.87
C ARG A 59 13.90 -4.55 -21.97
N PHE A 60 13.08 -5.52 -22.38
CA PHE A 60 12.10 -5.34 -23.46
C PHE A 60 11.17 -4.14 -23.24
N GLY A 61 10.62 -3.99 -22.02
CA GLY A 61 9.77 -2.84 -21.69
C GLY A 61 10.49 -1.49 -21.78
N GLU A 62 11.75 -1.43 -21.34
CA GLU A 62 12.59 -0.22 -21.41
C GLU A 62 12.90 0.16 -22.86
N ALA A 63 13.21 -0.84 -23.70
CA ALA A 63 13.40 -0.66 -25.14
C ALA A 63 12.11 -0.16 -25.80
N ALA A 64 10.96 -0.71 -25.45
CA ALA A 64 9.67 -0.29 -25.99
C ALA A 64 9.32 1.17 -25.62
N LEU A 65 9.64 1.59 -24.38
CA LEU A 65 9.49 2.98 -23.92
C LEU A 65 10.41 3.93 -24.66
N GLN A 66 11.70 3.58 -24.81
CA GLN A 66 12.67 4.43 -25.49
C GLN A 66 12.37 4.58 -26.99
N LEU A 67 11.80 3.55 -27.61
CA LEU A 67 11.30 3.60 -28.98
C LEU A 67 9.98 4.39 -29.13
N GLY A 68 9.36 4.83 -28.02
CA GLY A 68 8.09 5.54 -28.03
C GLY A 68 6.91 4.69 -28.52
N LEU A 69 7.04 3.37 -28.48
CA LEU A 69 6.03 2.42 -28.94
C LEU A 69 4.96 2.16 -27.88
N VAL A 70 5.29 2.42 -26.61
CA VAL A 70 4.40 2.34 -25.46
C VAL A 70 4.68 3.51 -24.53
N THR A 71 3.67 3.91 -23.78
CA THR A 71 3.82 4.81 -22.62
C THR A 71 4.11 4.02 -21.34
N GLN A 72 4.60 4.70 -20.30
CA GLN A 72 4.86 4.06 -18.99
C GLN A 72 3.58 3.44 -18.41
N ASP A 73 2.44 4.12 -18.56
CA ASP A 73 1.16 3.65 -18.05
C ASP A 73 0.70 2.38 -18.77
N GLU A 74 0.89 2.28 -20.09
CA GLU A 74 0.54 1.08 -20.87
C GLU A 74 1.43 -0.12 -20.55
N LEU A 75 2.71 0.14 -20.25
CA LEU A 75 3.64 -0.88 -19.79
C LEU A 75 3.24 -1.39 -18.40
N ASP A 76 2.93 -0.49 -17.47
CA ASP A 76 2.48 -0.82 -16.12
C ASP A 76 1.16 -1.61 -16.15
N GLU A 77 0.19 -1.22 -16.99
CA GLU A 77 -1.06 -1.98 -17.21
C GLU A 77 -0.79 -3.43 -17.67
N SER A 78 0.14 -3.58 -18.61
CA SER A 78 0.48 -4.89 -19.17
C SER A 78 1.19 -5.78 -18.15
N LEU A 79 2.11 -5.21 -17.37
CA LEU A 79 2.79 -5.90 -16.27
C LEU A 79 1.78 -6.30 -15.17
N ALA A 80 0.86 -5.41 -14.81
CA ALA A 80 -0.18 -5.72 -13.84
C ALA A 80 -1.05 -6.90 -14.27
N ALA A 81 -1.49 -6.91 -15.54
CA ALA A 81 -2.25 -8.03 -16.09
C ALA A 81 -1.45 -9.35 -16.07
N GLN A 82 -0.17 -9.31 -16.47
CA GLN A 82 0.72 -10.47 -16.46
C GLN A 82 0.87 -11.09 -15.07
N PHE A 83 0.96 -10.26 -14.02
CA PHE A 83 1.12 -10.70 -12.63
C PHE A 83 -0.21 -10.78 -11.84
N ASN A 84 -1.36 -10.64 -12.51
CA ASN A 84 -2.69 -10.60 -11.90
C ASN A 84 -2.80 -9.58 -10.75
N TYR A 85 -2.14 -8.43 -10.91
CA TYR A 85 -2.16 -7.34 -9.96
C TYR A 85 -3.33 -6.40 -10.29
N PRO A 86 -4.19 -6.04 -9.34
CA PRO A 86 -5.26 -5.07 -9.58
C PRO A 86 -4.65 -3.67 -9.79
N TYR A 87 -4.55 -3.26 -11.04
CA TYR A 87 -4.10 -1.93 -11.48
C TYR A 87 -5.29 -1.08 -11.89
N ILE A 88 -5.32 0.17 -11.44
CA ILE A 88 -6.38 1.12 -11.77
C ILE A 88 -5.75 2.26 -12.56
N ASN A 89 -6.18 2.43 -13.81
CA ASN A 89 -5.71 3.50 -14.67
C ASN A 89 -5.95 4.87 -13.99
N LYS A 90 -4.92 5.71 -14.01
CA LYS A 90 -4.92 7.06 -13.41
C LYS A 90 -6.06 7.97 -13.90
N ASN A 91 -6.64 7.69 -15.07
CA ASN A 91 -7.75 8.44 -15.65
C ASN A 91 -9.14 8.02 -15.16
N SER A 92 -9.28 6.99 -14.31
CA SER A 92 -10.55 6.73 -13.65
C SER A 92 -10.77 7.79 -12.57
N ALA A 93 -11.68 8.74 -12.80
CA ALA A 93 -12.03 9.84 -11.88
C ALA A 93 -12.65 9.39 -10.53
N GLU A 94 -12.49 8.11 -10.18
CA GLU A 94 -13.18 7.48 -9.08
C GLU A 94 -12.40 7.53 -7.77
N ILE A 95 -11.07 7.74 -7.77
CA ILE A 95 -10.23 7.79 -6.55
C ILE A 95 -9.06 8.77 -6.71
N SER A 96 -8.39 9.12 -5.61
CA SER A 96 -7.29 10.09 -5.60
C SER A 96 -5.99 9.53 -6.18
N ASP A 97 -5.28 10.36 -6.95
CA ASP A 97 -3.89 10.13 -7.42
C ASP A 97 -2.88 9.86 -6.29
N GLU A 98 -3.23 10.22 -5.04
CA GLU A 98 -2.43 9.89 -3.85
C GLU A 98 -2.38 8.37 -3.58
N LEU A 99 -3.31 7.57 -4.12
CA LEU A 99 -3.30 6.11 -4.02
C LEU A 99 -2.32 5.51 -5.04
N VAL A 100 -1.03 5.77 -4.84
CA VAL A 100 0.06 5.27 -5.69
C VAL A 100 0.09 3.73 -5.76
N ALA A 101 -0.33 3.04 -4.70
CA ALA A 101 -0.50 1.58 -4.69
C ALA A 101 -1.52 1.06 -5.72
N ALA A 102 -2.47 1.91 -6.11
CA ALA A 102 -3.49 1.60 -7.10
C ALA A 102 -3.08 2.03 -8.51
N HIS A 103 -2.53 3.24 -8.64
CA HIS A 103 -2.24 3.87 -9.94
C HIS A 103 -0.84 3.61 -10.48
N SER A 104 0.14 3.33 -9.62
CA SER A 104 1.53 3.12 -10.03
C SER A 104 2.23 2.09 -9.14
N PRO A 105 1.72 0.83 -9.08
CA PRO A 105 2.22 -0.21 -8.18
C PRO A 105 3.68 -0.64 -8.45
N PHE A 106 4.18 -0.41 -9.67
CA PHE A 106 5.57 -0.70 -10.07
C PHE A 106 6.52 0.49 -9.88
N SER A 107 6.01 1.64 -9.42
CA SER A 107 6.85 2.78 -9.10
C SER A 107 7.76 2.50 -7.90
N LYS A 108 8.84 3.29 -7.74
CA LYS A 108 9.71 3.24 -6.55
C LYS A 108 8.92 3.39 -5.24
N LYS A 109 7.85 4.20 -5.24
CA LYS A 109 6.95 4.38 -4.09
C LYS A 109 6.12 3.11 -3.84
N GLY A 110 5.58 2.50 -4.89
CA GLY A 110 4.87 1.22 -4.81
C GLY A 110 5.75 0.09 -4.25
N GLU A 111 6.99 -0.02 -4.73
CA GLU A 111 7.99 -0.97 -4.21
C GLU A 111 8.28 -0.72 -2.72
N ALA A 112 8.51 0.54 -2.32
CA ALA A 112 8.76 0.88 -0.92
C ALA A 112 7.59 0.51 -0.01
N LEU A 113 6.35 0.70 -0.46
CA LEU A 113 5.16 0.30 0.30
C LEU A 113 5.01 -1.22 0.39
N ARG A 114 5.33 -1.97 -0.68
CA ARG A 114 5.35 -3.44 -0.64
C ARG A 114 6.44 -3.98 0.28
N ALA A 115 7.63 -3.37 0.28
CA ALA A 115 8.69 -3.68 1.21
C ALA A 115 8.28 -3.42 2.66
N LEU A 116 7.59 -2.30 2.92
CA LEU A 116 7.02 -1.99 4.24
C LEU A 116 6.00 -3.05 4.66
N ARG A 117 5.07 -3.46 3.79
CA ARG A 117 4.13 -4.57 4.08
C ARG A 117 4.90 -5.84 4.47
N SER A 118 5.93 -6.23 3.71
CA SER A 118 6.73 -7.42 4.02
C SER A 118 7.40 -7.35 5.40
N GLN A 119 7.89 -6.17 5.80
CA GLN A 119 8.43 -5.96 7.15
C GLN A 119 7.36 -6.05 8.24
N LEU A 120 6.16 -5.52 7.97
CA LEU A 120 5.02 -5.62 8.89
C LEU A 120 4.52 -7.06 9.05
N ILE A 121 4.52 -7.86 7.98
CA ILE A 121 4.16 -9.30 8.07
C ILE A 121 5.05 -10.02 9.10
N LEU A 122 6.36 -9.74 9.10
CA LEU A 122 7.32 -10.43 9.97
C LEU A 122 7.17 -10.05 11.45
N ARG A 123 6.78 -8.81 11.75
CA ARG A 123 6.79 -8.25 13.12
C ARG A 123 5.42 -8.13 13.76
N TRP A 124 4.42 -7.75 12.97
CA TRP A 124 3.06 -7.45 13.47
C TRP A 124 2.12 -8.62 13.21
N PHE A 125 2.09 -9.13 11.98
CA PHE A 125 1.09 -10.14 11.58
C PHE A 125 1.36 -11.54 12.18
N SER A 126 2.63 -11.86 12.48
CA SER A 126 3.05 -13.16 13.01
C SER A 126 2.54 -13.47 14.42
N GLU A 127 2.16 -12.45 15.19
CA GLU A 127 1.66 -12.59 16.57
C GLU A 127 0.13 -12.70 16.65
N GLY A 128 -0.56 -12.85 15.51
CA GLY A 128 -2.03 -12.90 15.45
C GLY A 128 -2.70 -11.54 15.68
N ARG A 129 -1.91 -10.46 15.71
CA ARG A 129 -2.38 -9.08 15.83
C ARG A 129 -3.03 -8.64 14.52
N LYS A 130 -4.19 -7.99 14.63
CA LYS A 130 -5.00 -7.56 13.47
C LYS A 130 -5.14 -6.05 13.36
N THR A 131 -4.93 -5.32 14.45
CA THR A 131 -5.11 -3.86 14.53
C THR A 131 -3.78 -3.14 14.52
N LEU A 132 -3.71 -2.02 13.80
CA LEU A 132 -2.52 -1.17 13.76
C LEU A 132 -2.91 0.30 13.68
N ALA A 133 -2.50 1.09 14.67
CA ALA A 133 -2.64 2.54 14.65
C ALA A 133 -1.54 3.18 13.82
N ILE A 134 -1.90 3.99 12.83
CA ILE A 134 -0.97 4.80 12.04
C ILE A 134 -0.92 6.18 12.70
N VAL A 135 0.20 6.48 13.35
CA VAL A 135 0.36 7.67 14.21
C VAL A 135 1.42 8.59 13.64
N SER A 136 1.26 9.90 13.87
CA SER A 136 2.27 10.88 13.45
C SER A 136 2.45 12.03 14.45
N PRO A 137 3.68 12.55 14.63
CA PRO A 137 3.90 13.64 15.58
C PRO A 137 3.31 14.98 15.12
N HIS A 138 3.17 15.19 13.80
CA HIS A 138 2.76 16.47 13.21
C HIS A 138 1.82 16.29 12.01
N ALA A 139 0.92 17.25 11.83
CA ALA A 139 0.17 17.40 10.60
C ALA A 139 1.09 17.49 9.37
N GLY A 140 0.69 16.88 8.26
CA GLY A 140 1.48 16.83 7.03
C GLY A 140 2.64 15.82 7.07
N CYS A 141 2.70 14.93 8.07
CA CYS A 141 3.60 13.77 8.08
C CYS A 141 3.19 12.67 7.10
N GLY A 142 1.97 12.72 6.55
CA GLY A 142 1.45 11.75 5.57
C GLY A 142 0.99 10.42 6.15
N SER A 143 0.54 10.40 7.41
CA SER A 143 -0.09 9.21 8.03
C SER A 143 -1.29 8.75 7.22
N SER A 144 -2.20 9.65 6.84
CA SER A 144 -3.40 9.30 6.06
C SER A 144 -3.05 8.73 4.68
N TYR A 145 -2.07 9.32 4.00
CA TYR A 145 -1.54 8.80 2.73
C TYR A 145 -1.01 7.38 2.90
N LEU A 146 -0.20 7.16 3.94
CA LEU A 146 0.42 5.86 4.19
C LEU A 146 -0.63 4.81 4.55
N ALA A 147 -1.57 5.15 5.43
CA ALA A 147 -2.65 4.28 5.87
C ALA A 147 -3.50 3.82 4.68
N ALA A 148 -3.88 4.76 3.80
CA ALA A 148 -4.66 4.47 2.60
C ALA A 148 -3.94 3.52 1.65
N ASN A 149 -2.68 3.81 1.33
CA ASN A 149 -1.88 2.99 0.43
C ASN A 149 -1.55 1.60 1.02
N LEU A 150 -1.31 1.51 2.32
CA LEU A 150 -1.15 0.22 3.01
C LEU A 150 -2.45 -0.60 2.95
N ALA A 151 -3.61 0.03 3.15
CA ALA A 151 -4.90 -0.65 3.07
C ALA A 151 -5.15 -1.25 1.69
N VAL A 152 -4.82 -0.50 0.62
CA VAL A 152 -4.83 -1.01 -0.75
C VAL A 152 -3.90 -2.22 -0.85
N ILE A 153 -2.64 -2.10 -0.46
CA ILE A 153 -1.62 -3.16 -0.59
C ILE A 153 -1.97 -4.46 0.15
N TRP A 154 -2.66 -4.37 1.30
CA TRP A 154 -3.18 -5.54 2.01
C TRP A 154 -4.37 -6.16 1.29
N SER A 155 -5.33 -5.35 0.82
CA SER A 155 -6.47 -5.85 0.05
C SER A 155 -6.06 -6.55 -1.26
N GLN A 156 -5.00 -6.07 -1.92
CA GLN A 156 -4.46 -6.67 -3.13
C GLN A 156 -3.84 -8.07 -2.89
N MET A 157 -3.48 -8.40 -1.64
CA MET A 157 -3.07 -9.75 -1.24
C MET A 157 -4.25 -10.68 -0.96
N GLY A 158 -5.49 -10.18 -1.08
CA GLY A 158 -6.69 -10.93 -0.76
C GLY A 158 -7.12 -10.85 0.71
N GLU A 159 -6.43 -10.06 1.54
CA GLU A 159 -6.80 -9.89 2.94
C GLU A 159 -8.07 -9.06 3.08
N ARG A 160 -8.98 -9.51 3.95
CA ARG A 160 -10.13 -8.70 4.39
C ARG A 160 -9.58 -7.55 5.21
N THR A 161 -9.55 -6.37 4.61
CA THR A 161 -8.88 -5.18 5.12
C THR A 161 -9.90 -4.10 5.43
N LEU A 162 -9.88 -3.57 6.66
CA LEU A 162 -10.64 -2.39 7.06
C LEU A 162 -9.68 -1.23 7.31
N LEU A 163 -9.94 -0.10 6.67
CA LEU A 163 -9.33 1.18 7.02
C LEU A 163 -10.34 1.98 7.85
N VAL A 164 -9.93 2.43 9.02
CA VAL A 164 -10.73 3.28 9.91
C VAL A 164 -10.11 4.67 9.93
N ASP A 165 -10.89 5.67 9.55
CA ASP A 165 -10.50 7.07 9.66
C ASP A 165 -10.88 7.58 11.07
N ALA A 166 -9.91 7.53 11.97
CA ALA A 166 -10.05 7.95 13.36
C ALA A 166 -9.58 9.39 13.60
N ASP A 167 -9.23 10.15 12.55
CA ASP A 167 -9.13 11.61 12.64
C ASP A 167 -10.53 12.23 12.52
N LEU A 168 -11.25 12.30 13.62
CA LEU A 168 -12.62 12.81 13.63
C LEU A 168 -12.74 14.30 13.27
N GLN A 169 -11.64 15.05 13.22
CA GLN A 169 -11.65 16.48 12.93
C GLN A 169 -11.26 16.78 11.48
N HIS A 170 -10.20 16.15 10.99
CA HIS A 170 -9.62 16.40 9.67
C HIS A 170 -9.53 15.13 8.80
N GLY A 171 -10.30 14.10 9.15
CA GLY A 171 -10.33 12.82 8.45
C GLY A 171 -10.62 12.99 6.98
N ARG A 172 -9.75 12.42 6.15
CA ARG A 172 -9.73 12.60 4.69
C ARG A 172 -9.68 11.29 3.91
N GLN A 173 -9.80 10.14 4.58
CA GLN A 173 -9.79 8.85 3.87
C GLN A 173 -10.94 8.75 2.87
N HIS A 174 -12.09 9.32 3.23
CA HIS A 174 -13.24 9.40 2.35
C HIS A 174 -12.97 10.16 1.04
N GLU A 175 -12.09 11.16 1.06
CA GLU A 175 -11.68 11.90 -0.15
C GLU A 175 -10.75 11.04 -1.02
N LEU A 176 -9.82 10.32 -0.38
CA LEU A 176 -8.86 9.45 -1.08
C LEU A 176 -9.56 8.32 -1.84
N PHE A 177 -10.60 7.74 -1.23
CA PHE A 177 -11.36 6.62 -1.79
C PHE A 177 -12.70 7.02 -2.44
N ASN A 178 -13.01 8.32 -2.51
CA ASN A 178 -14.29 8.85 -3.03
C ASN A 178 -15.53 8.19 -2.40
N VAL A 179 -15.51 8.06 -1.08
CA VAL A 179 -16.58 7.49 -0.28
C VAL A 179 -17.39 8.60 0.40
N LYS A 180 -18.70 8.39 0.57
CA LYS A 180 -19.56 9.35 1.29
C LYS A 180 -19.20 9.39 2.78
N ASN A 181 -19.02 10.58 3.33
CA ASN A 181 -18.61 10.81 4.73
C ASN A 181 -19.70 11.41 5.64
N LYS A 182 -20.98 11.29 5.28
CA LYS A 182 -22.07 11.89 6.09
C LYS A 182 -22.27 11.19 7.43
N ILE A 183 -22.04 9.88 7.47
CA ILE A 183 -22.11 9.02 8.65
C ILE A 183 -20.85 8.17 8.68
N GLY A 184 -20.32 7.92 9.88
CA GLY A 184 -19.04 7.27 10.04
C GLY A 184 -18.75 6.97 11.51
N LEU A 185 -17.47 6.85 11.85
CA LEU A 185 -17.01 6.54 13.20
C LEU A 185 -17.58 7.51 14.25
N SER A 186 -17.63 8.81 13.97
CA SER A 186 -18.18 9.82 14.88
C SER A 186 -19.66 9.58 15.23
N SER A 187 -20.45 9.05 14.28
CA SER A 187 -21.85 8.70 14.52
C SER A 187 -21.96 7.54 15.50
N VAL A 188 -21.17 6.48 15.31
CA VAL A 188 -21.20 5.28 16.14
C VAL A 188 -20.71 5.59 17.56
N LEU A 189 -19.61 6.33 17.71
CA LEU A 189 -19.10 6.77 19.01
C LEU A 189 -20.08 7.67 19.78
N ALA A 190 -20.94 8.39 19.05
CA ALA A 190 -22.04 9.17 19.61
C ALA A 190 -23.29 8.32 19.94
N GLY A 191 -23.26 7.00 19.73
CA GLY A 191 -24.39 6.09 19.95
C GLY A 191 -25.45 6.14 18.86
N ARG A 192 -25.10 6.63 17.65
CA ARG A 192 -26.02 6.80 16.52
C ARG A 192 -25.69 5.80 15.42
N GLY A 193 -26.37 4.66 15.45
CA GLY A 193 -26.20 3.57 14.49
C GLY A 193 -25.16 2.54 14.93
N SER A 194 -25.04 1.47 14.15
CA SER A 194 -24.08 0.39 14.38
C SER A 194 -22.86 0.52 13.47
N VAL A 195 -21.73 -0.09 13.83
CA VAL A 195 -20.48 0.02 13.06
C VAL A 195 -20.61 -0.56 11.65
N GLU A 196 -21.29 -1.68 11.50
CA GLU A 196 -21.51 -2.38 10.23
C GLU A 196 -22.33 -1.52 9.27
N SER A 197 -23.28 -0.73 9.79
CA SER A 197 -24.13 0.14 8.97
C SER A 197 -23.37 1.32 8.35
N VAL A 198 -22.25 1.73 8.97
CA VAL A 198 -21.45 2.88 8.53
C VAL A 198 -20.16 2.47 7.79
N ILE A 199 -19.71 1.22 7.91
CA ILE A 199 -18.65 0.68 7.06
C ILE A 199 -19.11 0.67 5.60
N LYS A 200 -18.22 1.06 4.68
CA LYS A 200 -18.47 1.13 3.25
C LYS A 200 -17.45 0.27 2.51
N PRO A 201 -17.88 -0.67 1.65
CA PRO A 201 -16.95 -1.34 0.76
C PRO A 201 -16.33 -0.31 -0.21
N VAL A 202 -15.07 -0.50 -0.58
CA VAL A 202 -14.43 0.30 -1.62
C VAL A 202 -14.48 -0.52 -2.92
N PRO A 203 -15.41 -0.24 -3.86
CA PRO A 203 -15.73 -1.17 -4.95
C PRO A 203 -14.55 -1.55 -5.84
N LEU A 204 -13.60 -0.63 -5.99
CA LEU A 204 -12.39 -0.81 -6.79
C LEU A 204 -11.40 -1.84 -6.21
N PHE A 205 -11.44 -2.09 -4.90
CA PHE A 205 -10.51 -2.99 -4.22
C PHE A 205 -11.28 -4.10 -3.52
N ARG A 206 -11.26 -5.30 -4.09
CA ARG A 206 -11.89 -6.48 -3.49
C ARG A 206 -11.30 -6.72 -2.09
N GLY A 207 -12.17 -6.82 -1.09
CA GLY A 207 -11.77 -7.08 0.29
C GLY A 207 -11.36 -5.83 1.08
N LEU A 208 -11.34 -4.65 0.47
CA LEU A 208 -11.14 -3.39 1.19
C LEU A 208 -12.47 -2.76 1.59
N SER A 209 -12.57 -2.38 2.86
CA SER A 209 -13.65 -1.54 3.39
C SER A 209 -13.08 -0.31 4.07
N LEU A 210 -13.87 0.76 4.09
CA LEU A 210 -13.57 2.01 4.76
C LEU A 210 -14.66 2.29 5.80
N LEU A 211 -14.24 2.53 7.05
CA LEU A 211 -15.03 3.23 8.05
C LEU A 211 -14.61 4.70 8.04
N PRO A 212 -15.36 5.59 7.36
CA PRO A 212 -14.99 6.99 7.27
C PRO A 212 -15.21 7.68 8.64
N ALA A 213 -14.60 8.85 8.85
CA ALA A 213 -14.66 9.55 10.14
C ALA A 213 -16.09 9.99 10.49
N GLY A 214 -16.92 10.29 9.49
CA GLY A 214 -18.23 10.91 9.62
C GLY A 214 -18.15 12.43 9.68
N ALA A 215 -19.29 13.06 9.97
CA ALA A 215 -19.33 14.51 10.20
C ALA A 215 -18.48 14.86 11.45
N PRO A 216 -17.69 15.95 11.40
CA PRO A 216 -16.84 16.34 12.52
C PRO A 216 -17.70 16.69 13.74
N PRO A 217 -17.50 16.02 14.88
CA PRO A 217 -18.25 16.29 16.10
C PRO A 217 -17.69 17.53 16.82
N PRO A 218 -18.46 18.17 17.72
CA PRO A 218 -17.96 19.27 18.54
C PRO A 218 -16.90 18.84 19.57
N ASN A 219 -16.86 17.56 19.93
CA ASN A 219 -16.01 16.99 21.00
C ASN A 219 -15.31 15.68 20.57
N PRO A 220 -14.42 15.71 19.55
CA PRO A 220 -13.81 14.50 18.97
C PRO A 220 -13.00 13.65 19.97
N GLY A 221 -12.16 14.27 20.80
CA GLY A 221 -11.34 13.55 21.78
C GLY A 221 -12.18 12.77 22.81
N GLU A 222 -13.20 13.43 23.37
CA GLU A 222 -14.12 12.80 24.33
C GLU A 222 -14.92 11.64 23.72
N LEU A 223 -15.18 11.65 22.41
CA LEU A 223 -15.84 10.51 21.76
C LEU A 223 -14.92 9.29 21.69
N LEU A 224 -13.62 9.51 21.42
CA LEU A 224 -12.61 8.44 21.34
C LEU A 224 -12.26 7.86 22.73
N GLU A 225 -12.47 8.63 23.80
CA GLU A 225 -12.32 8.18 25.19
C GLU A 225 -13.35 7.13 25.63
N ARG A 226 -14.47 7.04 24.92
CA ARG A 226 -15.59 6.19 25.33
C ARG A 226 -15.26 4.71 25.12
N ARG A 227 -15.86 3.88 25.99
CA ARG A 227 -15.80 2.42 25.87
C ARG A 227 -16.25 1.89 24.51
N VAL A 228 -17.15 2.62 23.83
CA VAL A 228 -17.64 2.28 22.48
C VAL A 228 -16.49 2.09 21.49
N LEU A 229 -15.35 2.80 21.64
CA LEU A 229 -14.19 2.57 20.77
C LEU A 229 -13.61 1.15 20.95
N ALA A 230 -13.51 0.67 22.20
CA ALA A 230 -13.03 -0.69 22.48
C ALA A 230 -13.99 -1.73 21.89
N ASP A 231 -15.30 -1.52 22.05
CA ASP A 231 -16.33 -2.42 21.50
C ASP A 231 -16.26 -2.47 19.96
N ILE A 232 -16.04 -1.33 19.30
CA ILE A 232 -15.81 -1.26 17.85
C ILE A 232 -14.56 -2.04 17.46
N VAL A 233 -13.44 -1.84 18.17
CA VAL A 233 -12.16 -2.49 17.89
C VAL A 233 -12.26 -4.02 18.04
N GLU A 234 -12.93 -4.51 19.08
CA GLU A 234 -13.19 -5.94 19.28
C GLU A 234 -14.02 -6.50 18.11
N GLN A 235 -15.11 -5.80 17.78
CA GLN A 235 -16.03 -6.24 16.74
C GLN A 235 -15.37 -6.33 15.36
N VAL A 236 -14.65 -5.29 14.91
CA VAL A 236 -14.06 -5.29 13.56
C VAL A 236 -12.92 -6.31 13.41
N GLN A 237 -12.29 -6.73 14.51
CA GLN A 237 -11.27 -7.77 14.49
C GLN A 237 -11.81 -9.17 14.23
N GLU A 238 -13.11 -9.41 14.44
CA GLU A 238 -13.77 -10.67 14.08
C GLU A 238 -13.97 -10.77 12.57
N ASP A 239 -14.34 -9.67 11.93
CA ASP A 239 -14.73 -9.62 10.52
C ASP A 239 -13.56 -9.36 9.56
N TYR A 240 -12.46 -8.77 10.03
CA TYR A 240 -11.33 -8.37 9.21
C TYR A 240 -10.03 -9.03 9.68
N SER A 241 -9.17 -9.38 8.72
CA SER A 241 -7.83 -9.90 9.00
C SER A 241 -6.84 -8.79 9.32
N VAL A 242 -7.07 -7.60 8.73
CA VAL A 242 -6.20 -6.43 8.83
C VAL A 242 -7.08 -5.21 9.09
N VAL A 243 -6.83 -4.48 10.17
CA VAL A 243 -7.56 -3.27 10.55
C VAL A 243 -6.55 -2.16 10.80
N LEU A 244 -6.55 -1.16 9.92
CA LEU A 244 -5.66 0.00 10.02
C LEU A 244 -6.45 1.19 10.56
N PHE A 245 -5.95 1.86 11.59
CA PHE A 245 -6.53 3.08 12.12
C PHE A 245 -5.67 4.28 11.74
N ASP A 246 -6.17 5.14 10.86
CA ASP A 246 -5.57 6.45 10.61
C ASP A 246 -5.95 7.41 11.74
N THR A 247 -4.97 8.05 12.37
CA THR A 247 -5.19 8.87 13.57
C THR A 247 -4.81 10.33 13.34
N SER A 248 -5.45 11.23 14.11
CA SER A 248 -5.04 12.63 14.15
C SER A 248 -3.57 12.76 14.61
N PRO A 249 -2.83 13.75 14.09
CA PRO A 249 -1.47 14.03 14.56
C PRO A 249 -1.44 14.44 16.04
N MET A 250 -0.38 14.08 16.76
CA MET A 250 -0.24 14.40 18.20
C MET A 250 -0.28 15.90 18.54
N ASN A 251 0.10 16.77 17.61
CA ASN A 251 0.08 18.21 17.81
C ASN A 251 -1.26 18.90 17.49
N ASN A 252 -2.29 18.15 17.05
CA ASN A 252 -3.61 18.70 16.73
C ASN A 252 -4.56 18.57 17.94
N ILE A 253 -5.31 17.47 17.99
CA ILE A 253 -6.32 17.17 19.01
C ILE A 253 -5.98 15.84 19.68
N SER A 254 -6.15 15.79 21.00
CA SER A 254 -6.05 14.56 21.80
C SER A 254 -7.13 13.56 21.41
N GLY A 255 -6.79 12.27 21.35
CA GLY A 255 -7.68 11.24 20.83
C GLY A 255 -6.93 10.07 20.21
N TRP A 256 -5.83 10.38 19.52
CA TRP A 256 -4.93 9.37 18.93
C TRP A 256 -4.37 8.42 19.99
N GLU A 257 -4.21 8.88 21.25
CA GLU A 257 -3.75 8.06 22.37
C GLU A 257 -4.71 6.90 22.65
N PHE A 258 -6.01 7.15 22.61
CA PHE A 258 -7.03 6.14 22.89
C PHE A 258 -7.08 5.12 21.77
N VAL A 259 -7.00 5.57 20.51
CA VAL A 259 -6.92 4.68 19.35
C VAL A 259 -5.68 3.79 19.41
N ALA A 260 -4.51 4.38 19.70
CA ALA A 260 -3.26 3.63 19.82
C ALA A 260 -3.29 2.63 20.98
N ALA A 261 -3.86 3.01 22.14
CA ALA A 261 -4.00 2.13 23.29
C ALA A 261 -4.93 0.94 22.97
N GLN A 262 -6.04 1.16 22.27
CA GLN A 262 -6.95 0.07 21.89
C GLN A 262 -6.34 -0.86 20.83
N CYS A 263 -5.53 -0.32 19.90
CA CYS A 263 -4.87 -1.13 18.89
C CYS A 263 -3.72 -1.98 19.44
N SER A 264 -3.13 -1.61 20.59
CA SER A 264 -1.90 -2.17 21.18
C SER A 264 -0.64 -2.09 20.30
N ASP A 265 -0.77 -1.80 19.01
CA ASP A 265 0.32 -1.67 18.05
C ASP A 265 0.21 -0.35 17.28
N ALA A 266 1.36 0.28 17.03
CA ALA A 266 1.43 1.54 16.30
C ALA A 266 2.60 1.58 15.29
N LEU A 267 2.32 2.14 14.12
CA LEU A 267 3.31 2.49 13.11
C LEU A 267 3.53 4.00 13.12
N LEU A 268 4.76 4.42 13.46
CA LEU A 268 5.12 5.83 13.53
C LEU A 268 5.47 6.38 12.15
N VAL A 269 4.77 7.43 11.71
CA VAL A 269 5.03 8.13 10.44
C VAL A 269 5.68 9.48 10.70
N MET A 270 6.83 9.70 10.06
CA MET A 270 7.62 10.94 10.16
C MET A 270 7.92 11.48 8.77
N ARG A 271 8.05 12.80 8.65
CA ARG A 271 8.46 13.44 7.41
C ARG A 271 9.92 13.84 7.46
N LYS A 272 10.66 13.41 6.44
CA LYS A 272 12.08 13.72 6.27
C LYS A 272 12.31 15.23 6.27
N ASN A 273 13.34 15.66 7.00
CA ASN A 273 13.73 17.07 7.15
C ASN A 273 12.64 18.01 7.71
N LYS A 274 11.53 17.48 8.24
CA LYS A 274 10.41 18.26 8.77
C LYS A 274 10.02 17.85 10.17
N THR A 275 10.01 16.54 10.47
CA THR A 275 9.69 16.06 11.81
C THR A 275 10.93 16.10 12.71
N PRO A 276 10.93 16.88 13.81
CA PRO A 276 12.02 16.88 14.77
C PRO A 276 12.13 15.54 15.50
N LEU A 277 13.36 15.05 15.71
CA LEU A 277 13.60 13.83 16.48
C LEU A 277 13.05 13.91 17.91
N SER A 278 13.04 15.10 18.51
CA SER A 278 12.46 15.32 19.85
C SER A 278 10.96 15.00 19.89
N ALA A 279 10.22 15.33 18.84
CA ALA A 279 8.80 15.03 18.74
C ALA A 279 8.53 13.53 18.53
N ALA A 280 9.35 12.88 17.70
CA ALA A 280 9.29 11.43 17.52
C ALA A 280 9.56 10.69 18.85
N THR A 281 10.63 11.07 19.56
CA THR A 281 10.96 10.51 20.88
C THR A 281 9.85 10.74 21.90
N LYS A 282 9.22 11.92 21.89
CA LYS A 282 8.07 12.22 22.77
C LYS A 282 6.89 11.28 22.47
N MET A 283 6.56 11.08 21.20
CA MET A 283 5.49 10.17 20.78
C MET A 283 5.80 8.72 21.16
N ILE A 284 7.02 8.24 20.93
CA ILE A 284 7.43 6.87 21.32
C ILE A 284 7.27 6.66 22.83
N LYS A 285 7.75 7.62 23.66
CA LYS A 285 7.58 7.56 25.12
C LYS A 285 6.11 7.54 25.52
N LYS A 286 5.26 8.30 24.82
CA LYS A 286 3.82 8.34 25.08
C LYS A 286 3.17 7.00 24.72
N LEU A 287 3.48 6.41 23.56
CA LEU A 287 3.01 5.08 23.15
C LEU A 287 3.41 4.00 24.16
N GLN A 288 4.67 4.02 24.64
CA GLN A 288 5.14 3.13 25.70
C GLN A 288 4.32 3.27 26.98
N SER A 289 3.97 4.50 27.39
CA SER A 289 3.13 4.71 28.58
C SER A 289 1.67 4.24 28.42
N LEU A 290 1.24 4.01 27.17
CA LEU A 290 -0.09 3.51 26.82
C LEU A 290 -0.10 1.99 26.59
N ASN A 291 1.03 1.30 26.81
CA ASN A 291 1.25 -0.09 26.42
C ASN A 291 1.01 -0.36 24.93
N ALA A 292 1.21 0.65 24.08
CA ALA A 292 1.17 0.51 22.63
C ALA A 292 2.59 0.28 22.09
N GLU A 293 2.81 -0.87 21.46
CA GLU A 293 4.09 -1.26 20.88
C GLU A 293 4.34 -0.53 19.55
N VAL A 294 5.55 -0.01 19.37
CA VAL A 294 5.95 0.60 18.10
C VAL A 294 6.56 -0.48 17.20
N VAL A 295 5.74 -1.05 16.32
CA VAL A 295 6.16 -2.15 15.42
C VAL A 295 7.19 -1.70 14.37
N GLY A 296 7.23 -0.39 14.11
CA GLY A 296 8.21 0.23 13.21
C GLY A 296 8.01 1.73 13.07
N SER A 297 8.83 2.33 12.21
CA SER A 297 8.66 3.72 11.78
C SER A 297 8.93 3.89 10.29
N VAL A 298 8.25 4.86 9.70
CA VAL A 298 8.36 5.22 8.29
C VAL A 298 8.83 6.66 8.17
N LEU A 299 9.91 6.86 7.42
CA LEU A 299 10.39 8.19 7.06
C LEU A 299 9.93 8.52 5.64
N ALA A 300 8.89 9.35 5.54
CA ALA A 300 8.31 9.74 4.28
C ALA A 300 8.99 10.98 3.68
N ASP A 301 9.20 10.93 2.37
CA ASP A 301 9.74 12.02 1.54
C ASP A 301 8.67 12.32 0.47
N PHE A 302 7.76 13.25 0.80
CA PHE A 302 6.67 13.71 -0.07
C PHE A 302 7.04 14.99 -0.78
#